data_AF-A0A2T1LSZ9-F1
#
_entry.id   AF-A0A2T1LSZ9-F1
#
_cell.length_a   1.000
_cell.length_b   1.000
_cell.length_c   1.000
_cell.angle_alpha   90.00
_cell.angle_beta   90.00
_cell.angle_gamma   90.00
#
_symmetry.space_group_name_H-M   'P 1'
#
loop_
_entity.id
_entity.type
_entity.pdbx_description
1 polymer ?
#
loop_
_entity_poly.entity_id
_entity_poly.type
_entity_poly.pdbx_seq_one_letter_code
_entity_poly.pdbx_strand_id
1 'polypeptide(L)'
;MSLLLGKFKERGASESLALKDAYSKLILICLGGVVGGLLLQLLLFIGLNRVANQPPPVLVQLKDGSSIKVEAIDSLSRTDQSIQSFVNDTLALMFTWSGVVPGDAAGQYTADQGVVILDEKGQRKGRVTTAAWEATYALELQFRQEFLRQLADLVPETVFVRKTNVAFVPLKILSPEPISLGKWKVRIYSNLLFVTADNQTAEIVPYNVDVYVHAVPPSNLALTSQVIDIRSKPIAAIVGKVRQAAMEIEAIVPIKQEDLK
;
A
#
# COMPACT_ATOMS: atom_id res chain seq x y z
N MET A 1 -26.36 46.44 90.61
CA MET A 1 -25.08 45.88 90.13
C MET A 1 -25.27 44.40 89.75
N SER A 2 -26.06 44.12 88.70
CA SER A 2 -26.37 42.74 88.26
C SER A 2 -26.66 42.67 86.75
N LEU A 3 -27.14 43.76 86.13
CA LEU A 3 -27.41 43.82 84.69
C LEU A 3 -26.17 43.97 83.77
N LEU A 4 -25.00 44.31 84.29
CA LEU A 4 -23.78 44.52 83.48
C LEU A 4 -22.94 43.24 83.28
N LEU A 5 -23.13 42.21 84.10
CA LEU A 5 -22.38 40.95 84.01
C LEU A 5 -22.97 39.96 82.99
N GLY A 6 -24.26 40.07 82.64
CA GLY A 6 -24.88 39.23 81.62
C GLY A 6 -24.47 39.61 80.18
N LYS A 7 -24.34 40.91 79.89
CA LYS A 7 -24.03 41.40 78.54
C LYS A 7 -22.58 41.16 78.08
N PHE A 8 -21.65 40.97 79.01
CA PHE A 8 -20.26 40.62 78.67
C PHE A 8 -20.09 39.13 78.33
N LYS A 9 -20.88 38.25 78.95
CA LYS A 9 -20.81 36.80 78.70
C LYS A 9 -21.42 36.41 77.36
N GLU A 10 -22.47 37.09 76.90
CA GLU A 10 -23.06 36.84 75.58
C GLU A 10 -22.25 37.43 74.41
N ARG A 11 -21.57 38.58 74.60
CA ARG A 11 -20.71 39.17 73.55
C ARG A 11 -19.47 38.33 73.23
N GLY A 12 -18.82 37.75 74.24
CA GLY A 12 -17.66 36.87 74.01
C GLY A 12 -18.03 35.55 73.31
N ALA A 13 -19.24 35.04 73.55
CA ALA A 13 -19.74 33.85 72.87
C ALA A 13 -20.02 34.11 71.38
N SER A 14 -20.63 35.25 71.02
CA SER A 14 -20.94 35.57 69.61
C SER A 14 -19.70 35.87 68.77
N GLU A 15 -18.70 36.55 69.32
CA GLU A 15 -17.43 36.81 68.62
C GLU A 15 -16.63 35.51 68.40
N SER A 16 -16.61 34.60 69.39
CA SER A 16 -15.97 33.29 69.24
C SER A 16 -16.64 32.40 68.18
N LEU A 17 -17.97 32.51 68.05
CA LEU A 17 -18.75 31.78 67.04
C LEU A 17 -18.49 32.33 65.63
N ALA A 18 -18.46 33.67 65.49
CA ALA A 18 -18.16 34.35 64.23
C ALA A 18 -16.71 34.09 63.77
N LEU A 19 -15.77 34.05 64.72
CA LEU A 19 -14.36 33.72 64.46
C LEU A 19 -14.21 32.26 63.99
N LYS A 20 -14.90 31.32 64.64
CA LYS A 20 -14.90 29.90 64.25
C LYS A 20 -15.51 29.69 62.85
N ASP A 21 -16.56 30.43 62.51
CA ASP A 21 -17.19 30.38 61.19
C ASP A 21 -16.26 30.99 60.10
N ALA A 22 -15.53 32.06 60.43
CA ALA A 22 -14.52 32.65 59.54
C ALA A 22 -13.35 31.70 59.25
N TYR A 23 -12.80 31.02 60.27
CA TYR A 23 -11.75 30.02 60.09
C TYR A 23 -12.22 28.81 59.27
N SER A 24 -13.46 28.35 59.50
CA SER A 24 -14.03 27.21 58.77
C SER A 24 -14.18 27.52 57.28
N LYS A 25 -14.63 28.73 56.94
CA LYS A 25 -14.72 29.23 55.55
C LYS A 25 -13.35 29.36 54.90
N LEU A 26 -12.34 29.85 55.63
CA LEU A 26 -10.97 29.98 55.12
C LEU A 26 -10.36 28.59 54.81
N ILE A 27 -10.57 27.61 55.69
CA ILE A 27 -10.11 26.22 55.47
C ILE A 27 -10.78 25.61 54.23
N LEU A 28 -12.10 25.81 54.04
CA LEU A 28 -12.82 25.32 52.87
C LEU A 28 -12.32 25.94 51.56
N ILE A 29 -11.99 27.23 51.56
CA ILE A 29 -11.43 27.93 50.38
C ILE A 29 -10.03 27.39 50.07
N CYS A 30 -9.17 27.23 51.07
CA CYS A 30 -7.83 26.65 50.89
C CYS A 30 -7.91 25.21 50.37
N LEU A 31 -8.77 24.38 50.95
CA LEU A 31 -8.96 22.99 50.51
C LEU A 31 -9.50 22.93 49.07
N GLY A 32 -10.50 23.76 48.74
CA GLY A 32 -11.05 23.86 47.39
C GLY A 32 -10.02 24.33 46.37
N GLY A 33 -9.16 25.29 46.74
CA GLY A 33 -8.05 25.74 45.89
C GLY A 33 -7.01 24.65 45.63
N VAL A 34 -6.65 23.87 46.64
CA VAL A 34 -5.73 22.74 46.49
C VAL A 34 -6.32 21.64 45.61
N VAL A 35 -7.59 21.28 45.83
CA VAL A 35 -8.30 20.27 45.03
C VAL A 35 -8.46 20.72 43.57
N GLY A 36 -8.84 21.99 43.35
CA GLY A 36 -8.95 22.58 42.02
C GLY A 36 -7.61 22.63 41.28
N GLY A 37 -6.53 23.01 41.98
CA GLY A 37 -5.17 22.99 41.44
C GLY A 37 -4.72 21.59 41.03
N LEU A 38 -4.97 20.58 41.87
CA LEU A 38 -4.70 19.18 41.57
C LEU A 38 -5.48 18.68 40.35
N LEU A 39 -6.77 19.03 40.25
CA LEU A 39 -7.61 18.70 39.09
C LEU A 39 -7.06 19.31 37.80
N LEU A 40 -6.66 20.58 37.83
CA LEU A 40 -6.06 21.25 36.67
C LEU A 40 -4.75 20.58 36.26
N GLN A 41 -3.89 20.25 37.22
CA GLN A 41 -2.64 19.52 36.96
C GLN A 41 -2.89 18.15 36.35
N LEU A 42 -3.91 17.42 36.81
CA LEU A 42 -4.30 16.13 36.25
C LEU A 42 -4.77 16.25 34.80
N LEU A 43 -5.59 17.25 34.48
CA LEU A 43 -6.06 17.51 33.12
C LEU A 43 -4.90 17.87 32.19
N LEU A 44 -3.97 18.71 32.65
CA LEU A 44 -2.76 19.05 31.90
C LEU A 44 -1.87 17.83 31.69
N PHE A 45 -1.72 16.98 32.70
CA PHE A 45 -0.95 15.73 32.59
C PHE A 45 -1.57 14.77 31.58
N ILE A 46 -2.90 14.60 31.58
CA ILE A 46 -3.61 13.77 30.59
C ILE A 46 -3.42 14.35 29.18
N GLY A 47 -3.54 15.66 29.02
CA GLY A 47 -3.32 16.35 27.74
C GLY A 47 -1.88 16.18 27.22
N LEU A 48 -0.90 16.39 28.09
CA LEU A 48 0.52 16.20 27.78
C LEU A 48 0.84 14.76 27.41
N ASN A 49 0.32 13.79 28.17
CA ASN A 49 0.54 12.37 27.90
C ASN A 49 -0.12 11.95 26.57
N ARG A 50 -1.26 12.53 26.21
CA ARG A 50 -1.90 12.29 24.91
C ARG A 50 -1.09 12.85 23.74
N VAL A 51 -0.45 14.01 23.89
CA VAL A 51 0.41 14.60 22.86
C VAL A 51 1.76 13.90 22.78
N ALA A 52 2.35 13.57 23.93
CA ALA A 52 3.64 12.87 24.00
C ALA A 52 3.59 11.45 23.40
N ASN A 53 2.44 10.77 23.52
CA ASN A 53 2.23 9.44 22.93
C ASN A 53 1.65 9.48 21.52
N GLN A 54 1.46 10.65 20.88
CA GLN A 54 1.15 10.66 19.46
C GLN A 54 2.40 10.27 18.67
N PRO A 55 2.30 9.29 17.75
CA PRO A 55 3.43 8.94 16.91
C PRO A 55 3.89 10.18 16.14
N PRO A 56 5.19 10.52 16.14
CA PRO A 56 5.68 11.71 15.46
C PRO A 56 5.35 11.61 13.97
N PRO A 57 4.88 12.70 13.35
CA PRO A 57 4.58 12.69 11.92
C PRO A 57 5.85 12.41 11.13
N VAL A 58 5.84 11.36 10.31
CA VAL A 58 6.97 11.03 9.45
C VAL A 58 6.95 11.99 8.26
N LEU A 59 7.94 12.86 8.19
CA LEU A 59 8.18 13.72 7.04
C LEU A 59 9.19 13.00 6.14
N VAL A 60 8.77 12.68 4.92
CA VAL A 60 9.71 12.23 3.89
C VAL A 60 10.02 13.42 2.98
N GLN A 61 11.31 13.67 2.80
CA GLN A 61 11.77 14.67 1.85
C GLN A 61 11.95 14.01 0.49
N LEU A 62 11.27 14.55 -0.51
CA LEU A 62 11.39 14.12 -1.89
C LEU A 62 12.68 14.68 -2.52
N LYS A 63 13.08 14.12 -3.66
CA LYS A 63 14.31 14.51 -4.37
C LYS A 63 14.34 15.97 -4.83
N ASP A 64 13.18 16.61 -4.94
CA ASP A 64 13.02 18.02 -5.29
C ASP A 64 13.12 18.95 -4.06
N GLY A 65 13.37 18.39 -2.87
CA GLY A 65 13.45 19.14 -1.60
C GLY A 65 12.11 19.40 -0.94
N SER A 66 10.98 19.05 -1.58
CA SER A 66 9.65 19.15 -0.99
C SER A 66 9.46 18.11 0.12
N SER A 67 8.69 18.47 1.14
CA SER A 67 8.40 17.58 2.27
C SER A 67 6.93 17.20 2.24
N ILE A 68 6.63 15.90 2.28
CA ILE A 68 5.27 15.40 2.40
C ILE A 68 5.11 14.78 3.79
N LYS A 69 4.02 15.14 4.46
CA LYS A 69 3.59 14.47 5.69
C LYS A 69 2.99 13.13 5.32
N VAL A 70 3.64 12.05 5.73
CA VAL A 70 3.20 10.68 5.46
C VAL A 70 2.69 10.09 6.75
N GLU A 71 1.51 9.47 6.68
CA GLU A 71 1.03 8.63 7.77
C GLU A 71 1.81 7.32 7.73
N ALA A 72 2.37 6.92 8.87
CA ALA A 72 3.06 5.65 8.97
C ALA A 72 2.03 4.52 8.78
N ILE A 73 2.03 3.91 7.59
CA ILE A 73 1.24 2.72 7.31
C ILE A 73 2.04 1.51 7.82
N ASP A 74 1.35 0.54 8.44
CA ASP A 74 1.97 -0.72 8.85
C ASP A 74 2.67 -1.40 7.66
N SER A 75 3.76 -2.10 7.92
CA SER A 75 4.59 -2.79 6.91
C SER A 75 3.79 -3.71 5.98
N LEU A 76 2.69 -4.26 6.48
CA LEU A 76 1.77 -5.16 5.76
C LEU A 76 0.52 -4.47 5.22
N SER A 77 0.34 -3.17 5.46
CA SER A 77 -0.82 -2.44 4.98
C SER A 77 -0.49 -1.62 3.73
N ARG A 78 -1.44 -1.51 2.81
CA ARG A 78 -1.30 -0.80 1.54
C ARG A 78 -2.60 -0.05 1.26
N THR A 79 -2.50 1.09 0.58
CA THR A 79 -3.69 1.85 0.16
C THR A 79 -4.36 1.15 -1.02
N ASP A 80 -5.69 1.25 -1.10
CA ASP A 80 -6.48 0.66 -2.19
C ASP A 80 -5.94 1.08 -3.56
N GLN A 81 -5.63 2.37 -3.72
CA GLN A 81 -5.07 2.91 -4.96
C GLN A 81 -3.72 2.27 -5.32
N SER A 82 -2.83 2.06 -4.35
CA SER A 82 -1.53 1.44 -4.61
C SER A 82 -1.70 0.00 -5.07
N ILE A 83 -2.62 -0.76 -4.46
CA ILE A 83 -2.92 -2.14 -4.84
C ILE A 83 -3.51 -2.17 -6.25
N GLN A 84 -4.49 -1.32 -6.55
CA GLN A 84 -5.12 -1.25 -7.86
C GLN A 84 -4.13 -0.88 -8.97
N SER A 85 -3.30 0.15 -8.76
CA SER A 85 -2.25 0.54 -9.72
C SER A 85 -1.23 -0.57 -9.90
N PHE A 86 -0.77 -1.21 -8.81
CA PHE A 86 0.17 -2.33 -8.91
C PHE A 86 -0.38 -3.47 -9.76
N VAL A 87 -1.62 -3.90 -9.51
CA VAL A 87 -2.22 -5.00 -10.29
C VAL A 87 -2.45 -4.57 -11.74
N ASN A 88 -2.97 -3.36 -11.97
CA ASN A 88 -3.19 -2.84 -13.32
C ASN A 88 -1.90 -2.80 -14.14
N ASP A 89 -0.86 -2.17 -13.61
CA ASP A 89 0.38 -1.94 -14.33
C ASP A 89 1.10 -3.27 -14.58
N THR A 90 1.03 -4.18 -13.60
CA THR A 90 1.59 -5.53 -13.72
C THR A 90 0.89 -6.33 -14.81
N LEU A 91 -0.45 -6.39 -14.81
CA LEU A 91 -1.20 -7.10 -15.85
C LEU A 91 -1.06 -6.44 -17.22
N ALA A 92 -1.07 -5.11 -17.29
CA ALA A 92 -0.86 -4.38 -18.54
C ALA A 92 0.49 -4.73 -19.16
N LEU A 93 1.56 -4.81 -18.37
CA LEU A 93 2.88 -5.22 -18.85
C LEU A 93 2.93 -6.71 -19.24
N MET A 94 2.20 -7.59 -18.54
CA MET A 94 2.13 -9.02 -18.86
C MET A 94 1.34 -9.33 -20.13
N PHE A 95 0.30 -8.56 -20.44
CA PHE A 95 -0.69 -8.86 -21.49
C PHE A 95 -0.72 -7.86 -22.65
N THR A 96 0.13 -6.83 -22.63
CA THR A 96 0.34 -5.95 -23.79
C THR A 96 1.58 -6.39 -24.56
N TRP A 97 1.37 -6.88 -25.78
CA TRP A 97 2.41 -7.48 -26.62
C TRP A 97 2.50 -6.74 -27.95
N SER A 98 3.62 -6.04 -28.18
CA SER A 98 3.84 -5.24 -29.39
C SER A 98 5.00 -5.73 -30.26
N GLY A 99 5.76 -6.74 -29.81
CA GLY A 99 6.93 -7.25 -30.51
C GLY A 99 8.07 -6.25 -30.65
N VAL A 100 8.08 -5.20 -29.82
CA VAL A 100 9.14 -4.20 -29.79
C VAL A 100 9.63 -3.94 -28.38
N VAL A 101 10.91 -3.61 -28.26
CA VAL A 101 11.55 -3.17 -27.02
C VAL A 101 12.22 -1.81 -27.22
N PRO A 102 12.35 -0.98 -26.16
CA PRO A 102 13.11 0.27 -26.25
C PRO A 102 14.55 0.00 -26.72
N GLY A 103 15.01 0.77 -27.70
CA GLY A 103 16.39 0.75 -28.19
C GLY A 103 17.32 1.64 -27.37
N ASP A 104 18.58 1.73 -27.79
CA ASP A 104 19.64 2.42 -27.06
C ASP A 104 19.43 3.95 -26.96
N ALA A 105 18.66 4.53 -27.89
CA ALA A 105 18.31 5.95 -27.88
C ALA A 105 16.81 6.16 -27.58
N ALA A 106 16.50 7.24 -26.88
CA ALA A 106 15.12 7.62 -26.56
C ALA A 106 14.26 7.71 -27.82
N GLY A 107 13.13 7.00 -27.82
CA GLY A 107 12.19 6.94 -28.95
C GLY A 107 12.55 5.95 -30.05
N GLN A 108 13.68 5.23 -29.95
CA GLN A 108 13.97 4.10 -30.83
C GLN A 108 13.34 2.81 -30.29
N TYR A 109 12.81 2.00 -31.20
CA TYR A 109 12.21 0.70 -30.88
C TYR A 109 12.82 -0.38 -31.77
N THR A 110 13.44 -1.38 -31.16
CA THR A 110 14.02 -2.53 -31.84
C THR A 110 13.06 -3.72 -31.79
N ALA A 111 13.28 -4.74 -32.62
CA ALA A 111 12.44 -5.93 -32.63
C ALA A 111 12.71 -6.78 -31.39
N ASP A 112 11.65 -7.14 -30.67
CA ASP A 112 11.74 -8.04 -29.53
C ASP A 112 12.01 -9.46 -30.01
N GLN A 113 13.14 -10.06 -29.61
CA GLN A 113 13.43 -11.46 -29.91
C GLN A 113 12.60 -12.41 -29.04
N GLY A 114 12.06 -11.89 -27.94
CA GLY A 114 11.37 -12.65 -26.90
C GLY A 114 12.31 -13.47 -26.02
N VAL A 115 11.75 -13.96 -24.93
CA VAL A 115 12.43 -14.87 -23.99
C VAL A 115 11.84 -16.26 -24.17
N VAL A 116 12.70 -17.23 -24.49
CA VAL A 116 12.29 -18.64 -24.69
C VAL A 116 11.94 -19.27 -23.35
N ILE A 117 10.77 -19.91 -23.29
CA ILE A 117 10.30 -20.66 -22.12
C ILE A 117 10.41 -22.15 -22.41
N LEU A 118 10.97 -22.87 -21.42
CA LEU A 118 11.12 -24.32 -21.47
C LEU A 118 10.01 -25.01 -20.67
N ASP A 119 9.63 -26.21 -21.09
CA ASP A 119 8.77 -27.09 -20.33
C ASP A 119 9.54 -27.82 -19.20
N GLU A 120 8.84 -28.66 -18.43
CA GLU A 120 9.43 -29.47 -17.35
C GLU A 120 10.49 -30.47 -17.83
N LYS A 121 10.44 -30.85 -19.12
CA LYS A 121 11.36 -31.79 -19.76
C LYS A 121 12.53 -31.08 -20.45
N GLY A 122 12.62 -29.75 -20.33
CA GLY A 122 13.66 -28.93 -20.97
C GLY A 122 13.44 -28.67 -22.46
N GLN A 123 12.27 -29.00 -23.01
CA GLN A 123 11.92 -28.71 -24.40
C GLN A 123 11.38 -27.29 -24.55
N ARG A 124 11.57 -26.69 -25.73
CA ARG A 124 11.02 -25.36 -26.02
C ARG A 124 9.50 -25.43 -26.03
N LYS A 125 8.86 -24.72 -25.10
CA LYS A 125 7.42 -24.57 -25.02
C LYS A 125 6.91 -23.42 -25.90
N GLY A 126 7.60 -22.30 -25.85
CA GLY A 126 7.25 -21.10 -26.62
C GLY A 126 8.20 -19.95 -26.29
N ARG A 127 7.78 -18.72 -26.58
CA ARG A 127 8.47 -17.52 -26.14
C ARG A 127 7.48 -16.44 -25.75
N VAL A 128 7.89 -15.61 -24.80
CA VAL A 128 7.12 -14.47 -24.31
C VAL A 128 7.85 -13.17 -24.65
N THR A 129 7.15 -12.04 -24.71
CA THR A 129 7.81 -10.74 -24.91
C THR A 129 8.73 -10.43 -23.72
N THR A 130 9.80 -9.68 -23.96
CA THR A 130 10.76 -9.31 -22.92
C THR A 130 10.08 -8.55 -21.79
N ALA A 131 9.19 -7.61 -22.12
CA ALA A 131 8.42 -6.84 -21.13
C ALA A 131 7.51 -7.74 -20.27
N ALA A 132 6.81 -8.70 -20.89
CA ALA A 132 5.96 -9.62 -20.14
C ALA A 132 6.79 -10.54 -19.24
N TRP A 133 7.94 -11.03 -19.73
CA TRP A 133 8.86 -11.82 -18.92
C TRP A 133 9.38 -11.04 -17.71
N GLU A 134 9.74 -9.77 -17.87
CA GLU A 134 10.15 -8.89 -16.77
C GLU A 134 9.01 -8.65 -15.77
N ALA A 135 7.80 -8.39 -16.25
CA ALA A 135 6.63 -8.16 -15.41
C ALA A 135 6.31 -9.37 -14.52
N THR A 136 6.61 -10.59 -14.97
CA THR A 136 6.39 -11.79 -14.16
C THR A 136 7.23 -11.87 -12.88
N TYR A 137 8.24 -11.01 -12.70
CA TYR A 137 8.92 -10.89 -11.40
C TYR A 137 8.03 -10.27 -10.31
N ALA A 138 6.86 -9.70 -10.66
CA ALA A 138 5.82 -9.31 -9.71
C ALA A 138 5.08 -10.51 -9.09
N LEU A 139 5.22 -11.69 -9.69
CA LEU A 139 4.55 -12.90 -9.23
C LEU A 139 5.38 -13.60 -8.14
N GLU A 140 4.68 -14.37 -7.31
CA GLU A 140 5.28 -15.35 -6.42
C GLU A 140 6.07 -16.39 -7.23
N LEU A 141 7.17 -16.91 -6.66
CA LEU A 141 8.18 -17.65 -7.43
C LEU A 141 7.66 -18.97 -8.02
N GLN A 142 6.82 -19.68 -7.28
CA GLN A 142 6.25 -20.97 -7.68
C GLN A 142 5.16 -20.73 -8.73
N PHE A 143 4.27 -19.77 -8.48
CA PHE A 143 3.23 -19.36 -9.42
C PHE A 143 3.83 -18.87 -10.74
N ARG A 144 4.92 -18.09 -10.68
CA ARG A 144 5.61 -17.55 -11.87
C ARG A 144 6.00 -18.62 -12.88
N GLN A 145 6.50 -19.76 -12.40
CA GLN A 145 7.00 -20.83 -13.28
C GLN A 145 5.88 -21.41 -14.13
N GLU A 146 4.75 -21.74 -13.51
CA GLU A 146 3.57 -22.24 -14.22
C GLU A 146 2.94 -21.16 -15.09
N PHE A 147 2.85 -19.93 -14.59
CA PHE A 147 2.27 -18.81 -15.32
C PHE A 147 3.06 -18.52 -16.61
N LEU A 148 4.39 -18.49 -16.57
CA LEU A 148 5.22 -18.28 -17.76
C LEU A 148 4.99 -19.34 -18.83
N ARG A 149 4.77 -20.60 -18.43
CA ARG A 149 4.48 -21.68 -19.37
C ARG A 149 3.12 -21.50 -20.02
N GLN A 150 2.10 -21.09 -19.27
CA GLN A 150 0.77 -20.81 -19.84
C GLN A 150 0.80 -19.56 -20.73
N LEU A 151 1.50 -18.52 -20.30
CA LEU A 151 1.69 -17.30 -21.08
C LEU A 151 2.38 -17.58 -22.42
N ALA A 152 3.38 -18.45 -22.44
CA ALA A 152 4.07 -18.86 -23.66
C ALA A 152 3.15 -19.57 -24.68
N ASP A 153 2.07 -20.21 -24.23
CA ASP A 153 1.06 -20.81 -25.12
C ASP A 153 0.09 -19.74 -25.67
N LEU A 154 -0.10 -18.64 -24.94
CA LEU A 154 -1.03 -17.57 -25.28
C LEU A 154 -0.43 -16.51 -26.21
N VAL A 155 0.87 -16.24 -26.11
CA VAL A 155 1.54 -15.21 -26.93
C VAL A 155 1.71 -15.71 -28.37
N PRO A 156 1.05 -15.08 -29.37
CA PRO A 156 1.19 -15.52 -30.75
C PRO A 156 2.60 -15.26 -31.28
N GLU A 157 3.16 -16.20 -32.03
CA GLU A 157 4.47 -16.04 -32.69
C GLU A 157 4.49 -14.85 -33.68
N THR A 158 3.32 -14.46 -34.19
CA THR A 158 3.12 -13.29 -35.06
C THR A 158 3.43 -11.95 -34.40
N VAL A 159 3.43 -11.88 -33.06
CA VAL A 159 3.83 -10.69 -32.30
C VAL A 159 5.29 -10.34 -32.59
N PHE A 160 6.19 -11.32 -32.55
CA PHE A 160 7.63 -11.09 -32.71
C PHE A 160 8.05 -10.73 -34.14
N VAL A 161 7.18 -11.00 -35.13
CA VAL A 161 7.33 -10.54 -36.52
C VAL A 161 6.46 -9.31 -36.83
N ARG A 162 5.89 -8.67 -35.80
CA ARG A 162 5.12 -7.42 -35.88
C ARG A 162 3.89 -7.50 -36.77
N LYS A 163 3.30 -8.69 -36.89
CA LYS A 163 2.04 -8.92 -37.60
C LYS A 163 0.83 -8.86 -36.69
N THR A 164 1.02 -9.05 -35.39
CA THR A 164 -0.04 -8.97 -34.39
C THR A 164 0.43 -8.10 -33.22
N ASN A 165 -0.43 -7.20 -32.77
CA ASN A 165 -0.28 -6.50 -31.51
C ASN A 165 -1.43 -6.89 -30.59
N VAL A 166 -1.14 -7.08 -29.32
CA VAL A 166 -2.15 -7.35 -28.29
C VAL A 166 -2.09 -6.24 -27.27
N ALA A 167 -3.23 -5.66 -26.92
CA ALA A 167 -3.34 -4.65 -25.88
C ALA A 167 -4.27 -5.12 -24.76
N PHE A 168 -3.78 -5.03 -23.53
CA PHE A 168 -4.60 -5.22 -22.34
C PHE A 168 -5.38 -3.93 -22.06
N VAL A 169 -6.71 -4.03 -22.00
CA VAL A 169 -7.60 -2.89 -21.77
C VAL A 169 -8.44 -3.14 -20.52
N PRO A 170 -8.08 -2.54 -19.37
CA PRO A 170 -8.89 -2.61 -18.17
C PRO A 170 -10.19 -1.83 -18.37
N LEU A 171 -11.33 -2.47 -18.13
CA LEU A 171 -12.64 -1.82 -18.16
C LEU A 171 -13.05 -1.33 -16.76
N LYS A 172 -12.82 -2.18 -15.75
CA LYS A 172 -13.16 -1.88 -14.35
C LYS A 172 -12.27 -2.68 -13.42
N ILE A 173 -11.71 -2.01 -12.42
CA ILE A 173 -10.95 -2.60 -11.32
C ILE A 173 -11.73 -2.32 -10.05
N LEU A 174 -12.16 -3.36 -9.34
CA LEU A 174 -12.90 -3.20 -8.08
C LEU A 174 -11.96 -2.81 -6.94
N SER A 175 -12.52 -2.27 -5.86
CA SER A 175 -11.77 -2.02 -4.63
C SER A 175 -11.20 -3.33 -4.08
N PRO A 176 -9.95 -3.34 -3.58
CA PRO A 176 -9.34 -4.54 -3.01
C PRO A 176 -10.15 -5.06 -1.81
N GLU A 177 -10.52 -6.34 -1.84
CA GLU A 177 -11.18 -7.01 -0.73
C GLU A 177 -10.12 -7.66 0.18
N PRO A 178 -9.98 -7.23 1.45
CA PRO A 178 -9.03 -7.85 2.37
C PRO A 178 -9.45 -9.29 2.68
N ILE A 179 -8.53 -10.24 2.51
CA ILE A 179 -8.76 -11.67 2.80
C ILE A 179 -8.17 -12.03 4.16
N SER A 180 -6.97 -11.51 4.44
CA SER A 180 -6.25 -11.68 5.70
C SER A 180 -5.26 -10.53 5.87
N LEU A 181 -4.53 -10.50 6.99
CA LEU A 181 -3.50 -9.48 7.21
C LEU A 181 -2.50 -9.45 6.05
N GLY A 182 -2.38 -8.29 5.40
CA GLY A 182 -1.50 -8.08 4.25
C GLY A 182 -1.84 -8.88 3.00
N LYS A 183 -3.08 -9.38 2.86
CA LYS A 183 -3.56 -10.09 1.66
C LYS A 183 -4.88 -9.52 1.15
N TRP A 184 -4.99 -9.36 -0.16
CA TRP A 184 -6.15 -8.79 -0.83
C TRP A 184 -6.53 -9.58 -2.07
N LYS A 185 -7.83 -9.59 -2.39
CA LYS A 185 -8.38 -10.01 -3.67
C LYS A 185 -8.78 -8.77 -4.46
N VAL A 186 -8.34 -8.68 -5.71
CA VAL A 186 -8.70 -7.59 -6.62
C VAL A 186 -9.40 -8.18 -7.83
N ARG A 187 -10.67 -7.81 -8.02
CA ARG A 187 -11.45 -8.24 -9.17
C ARG A 187 -11.28 -7.27 -10.32
N ILE A 188 -10.96 -7.80 -11.50
CA ILE A 188 -10.70 -7.01 -12.71
C ILE A 188 -11.56 -7.53 -13.86
N TYR A 189 -12.26 -6.59 -14.49
CA TYR A 189 -12.93 -6.79 -15.78
C TYR A 189 -12.10 -6.10 -16.85
N SER A 190 -11.66 -6.85 -17.86
CA SER A 190 -10.78 -6.34 -18.90
C SER A 190 -10.96 -7.09 -20.21
N ASN A 191 -10.42 -6.53 -21.28
CA ASN A 191 -10.36 -7.15 -22.59
C ASN A 191 -8.92 -7.22 -23.10
N LEU A 192 -8.63 -8.24 -23.88
CA LEU A 192 -7.46 -8.29 -24.76
C LEU A 192 -7.90 -7.91 -26.17
N LEU A 193 -7.29 -6.87 -26.73
CA LEU A 193 -7.52 -6.43 -28.10
C LEU A 193 -6.41 -6.97 -28.99
N PHE A 194 -6.76 -7.89 -29.89
CA PHE A 194 -5.85 -8.43 -30.90
C PHE A 194 -6.00 -7.61 -32.18
N VAL A 195 -4.92 -6.93 -32.57
CA VAL A 195 -4.84 -6.14 -33.79
C VAL A 195 -3.86 -6.81 -34.73
N THR A 196 -4.36 -7.36 -35.83
CA THR A 196 -3.56 -8.10 -36.80
C THR A 196 -3.41 -7.28 -38.09
N ALA A 197 -2.26 -7.35 -38.75
CA ALA A 197 -1.96 -6.56 -39.93
C ALA A 197 -2.85 -6.86 -41.16
N ASP A 198 -3.49 -8.04 -41.18
CA ASP A 198 -4.39 -8.52 -42.23
C ASP A 198 -5.86 -8.11 -42.01
N ASN A 199 -6.23 -7.78 -40.77
CA ASN A 199 -7.61 -7.47 -40.41
C ASN A 199 -7.77 -6.00 -40.02
N GLN A 200 -8.74 -5.31 -40.62
CA GLN A 200 -9.01 -3.90 -40.30
C GLN A 200 -9.79 -3.73 -38.98
N THR A 201 -10.25 -4.83 -38.38
CA THR A 201 -11.02 -4.83 -37.12
C THR A 201 -10.26 -5.62 -36.05
N ALA A 202 -10.13 -5.02 -34.87
CA ALA A 202 -9.53 -5.68 -33.71
C ALA A 202 -10.46 -6.78 -33.17
N GLU A 203 -9.91 -7.96 -32.91
CA GLU A 203 -10.61 -9.02 -32.19
C GLU A 203 -10.56 -8.73 -30.69
N ILE A 204 -11.70 -8.85 -30.03
CA ILE A 204 -11.86 -8.54 -28.60
C ILE A 204 -12.11 -9.83 -27.84
N VAL A 205 -11.19 -10.17 -26.93
CA VAL A 205 -11.30 -11.34 -26.06
C VAL A 205 -11.46 -10.88 -24.61
N PRO A 206 -12.59 -11.14 -23.94
CA PRO A 206 -12.75 -10.83 -22.52
C PRO A 206 -11.75 -11.58 -21.65
N TYR A 207 -11.12 -10.87 -20.72
CA TYR A 207 -10.16 -11.40 -19.77
C TYR A 207 -10.50 -10.91 -18.36
N ASN A 208 -11.48 -11.58 -17.75
CA ASN A 208 -12.00 -11.21 -16.44
C ASN A 208 -11.37 -12.13 -15.38
N VAL A 209 -10.69 -11.54 -14.39
CA VAL A 209 -9.88 -12.28 -13.41
C VAL A 209 -10.01 -11.74 -11.99
N ASP A 210 -9.93 -12.64 -11.02
CA ASP A 210 -9.65 -12.33 -9.62
C ASP A 210 -8.15 -12.50 -9.37
N VAL A 211 -7.50 -11.43 -8.90
CA VAL A 211 -6.06 -11.39 -8.61
C VAL A 211 -5.85 -11.40 -7.10
N TYR A 212 -5.05 -12.34 -6.63
CA TYR A 212 -4.68 -12.47 -5.21
C TYR A 212 -3.31 -11.86 -4.99
N VAL A 213 -3.24 -10.85 -4.13
CA VAL A 213 -2.04 -10.04 -3.88
C VAL A 213 -1.71 -10.10 -2.40
N HIS A 214 -0.43 -10.13 -2.07
CA HIS A 214 0.03 -9.98 -0.69
C HIS A 214 1.19 -8.99 -0.58
N ALA A 215 1.30 -8.36 0.58
CA ALA A 215 2.40 -7.47 0.90
C ALA A 215 3.68 -8.27 1.16
N VAL A 216 4.79 -7.77 0.62
CA VAL A 216 6.13 -8.29 0.91
C VAL A 216 7.01 -7.17 1.47
N PRO A 217 8.07 -7.50 2.21
CA PRO A 217 9.03 -6.49 2.66
C PRO A 217 9.60 -5.72 1.46
N PRO A 218 9.67 -4.38 1.50
CA PRO A 218 10.23 -3.59 0.41
C PRO A 218 11.69 -3.98 0.17
N SER A 219 12.02 -4.30 -1.08
CA SER A 219 13.41 -4.57 -1.47
C SER A 219 14.21 -3.27 -1.43
N ASN A 220 15.26 -3.22 -0.61
CA ASN A 220 16.19 -2.09 -0.62
C ASN A 220 17.17 -2.21 -1.80
N LEU A 221 16.81 -1.59 -2.92
CA LEU A 221 17.61 -1.50 -4.14
C LEU A 221 19.07 -1.05 -3.90
N ALA A 222 19.32 -0.19 -2.89
CA ALA A 222 20.66 0.30 -2.56
C ALA A 222 21.54 -0.78 -1.91
N LEU A 223 20.94 -1.70 -1.12
CA LEU A 223 21.65 -2.85 -0.55
C LEU A 223 21.80 -3.97 -1.57
N THR A 224 20.77 -4.21 -2.38
CA THR A 224 20.74 -5.28 -3.40
C THR A 224 21.80 -5.05 -4.50
N SER A 225 22.07 -3.81 -4.89
CA SER A 225 23.09 -3.47 -5.89
C SER A 225 24.53 -3.58 -5.39
N GLN A 226 24.74 -3.60 -4.07
CA GLN A 226 26.06 -3.77 -3.44
C GLN A 226 26.44 -5.24 -3.20
N VAL A 227 25.46 -6.12 -3.03
CA VAL A 227 25.67 -7.54 -2.66
C VAL A 227 25.66 -8.48 -3.88
N ILE A 228 25.11 -8.05 -5.02
CA ILE A 228 24.86 -8.93 -6.17
C ILE A 228 25.93 -8.76 -7.27
N ASP A 229 26.48 -9.90 -7.71
CA ASP A 229 27.48 -10.05 -8.79
C ASP A 229 27.06 -9.31 -10.08
N ILE A 230 28.04 -8.85 -10.87
CA ILE A 230 27.88 -8.05 -12.09
C ILE A 230 26.95 -8.74 -13.10
N ARG A 231 26.88 -10.07 -13.11
CA ARG A 231 26.00 -10.86 -13.98
C ARG A 231 24.52 -10.83 -13.58
N SER A 232 24.21 -10.60 -12.31
CA SER A 232 22.84 -10.61 -11.76
C SER A 232 22.31 -9.22 -11.43
N LYS A 233 23.14 -8.17 -11.55
CA LYS A 233 22.73 -6.75 -11.53
C LYS A 233 21.51 -6.42 -12.40
N PRO A 234 21.38 -6.90 -13.66
CA PRO A 234 20.20 -6.58 -14.46
C PRO A 234 18.91 -7.20 -13.90
N ILE A 235 18.95 -8.46 -13.46
CA ILE A 235 17.77 -9.15 -12.90
C ILE A 235 17.36 -8.53 -11.56
N ALA A 236 18.33 -8.24 -10.69
CA ALA A 236 18.06 -7.60 -9.41
C ALA A 236 17.43 -6.20 -9.56
N ALA A 237 17.87 -5.44 -10.57
CA ALA A 237 17.27 -4.16 -10.90
C ALA A 237 15.83 -4.30 -11.41
N ILE A 238 15.57 -5.31 -12.26
CA ILE A 238 14.21 -5.63 -12.72
C ILE A 238 13.31 -6.00 -11.54
N VAL A 239 13.75 -6.95 -10.70
CA VAL A 239 12.99 -7.40 -9.53
C VAL A 239 12.69 -6.22 -8.61
N GLY A 240 13.68 -5.38 -8.29
CA GLY A 240 13.45 -4.26 -7.39
C GLY A 240 12.61 -3.13 -7.99
N LYS A 241 12.64 -2.94 -9.32
CA LYS A 241 11.72 -2.03 -10.03
C LYS A 241 10.29 -2.56 -9.97
N VAL A 242 10.09 -3.82 -10.34
CA VAL A 242 8.76 -4.46 -10.41
C VAL A 242 8.15 -4.61 -9.01
N ARG A 243 8.96 -4.92 -7.99
CA ARG A 243 8.55 -5.06 -6.59
C ARG A 243 8.68 -3.76 -5.78
N GLN A 244 8.81 -2.61 -6.42
CA GLN A 244 8.92 -1.32 -5.71
C GLN A 244 7.68 -1.02 -4.87
N ALA A 245 6.50 -1.50 -5.30
CA ALA A 245 5.26 -1.40 -4.54
C ALA A 245 5.20 -2.34 -3.31
N ALA A 246 6.23 -3.15 -3.10
CA ALA A 246 6.36 -4.08 -1.98
C ALA A 246 5.14 -5.02 -1.87
N MET A 247 4.75 -5.57 -3.01
CA MET A 247 3.63 -6.50 -3.19
C MET A 247 4.00 -7.59 -4.21
N GLU A 248 3.37 -8.75 -4.06
CA GLU A 248 3.48 -9.89 -4.98
C GLU A 248 2.10 -10.47 -5.30
N ILE A 249 1.94 -10.93 -6.54
CA ILE A 249 0.74 -11.65 -6.97
C ILE A 249 0.94 -13.14 -6.70
N GLU A 250 0.07 -13.70 -5.85
CA GLU A 250 0.05 -15.12 -5.47
C GLU A 250 -0.70 -15.98 -6.48
N ALA A 251 -1.78 -15.46 -7.05
CA ALA A 251 -2.60 -16.17 -8.02
C ALA A 251 -3.41 -15.22 -8.91
N ILE A 252 -3.71 -15.67 -10.12
CA ILE A 252 -4.66 -15.04 -11.05
C ILE A 252 -5.67 -16.11 -11.45
N VAL A 253 -6.94 -15.89 -11.13
CA VAL A 253 -8.01 -16.88 -11.33
C VAL A 253 -9.06 -16.31 -12.27
N PRO A 254 -9.36 -16.97 -13.40
CA PRO A 254 -10.45 -16.56 -14.29
C PRO A 254 -11.80 -16.55 -13.57
N ILE A 255 -12.60 -15.52 -13.82
CA ILE A 255 -13.96 -15.41 -13.29
C ILE A 255 -14.87 -16.32 -14.13
N LYS A 256 -15.66 -17.17 -13.46
CA LYS A 256 -16.63 -18.02 -14.15
C LYS A 256 -17.72 -17.18 -14.77
N GLN A 257 -18.22 -17.60 -15.92
CA GLN A 257 -19.27 -16.89 -16.66
C GLN A 257 -20.57 -16.67 -15.84
N GLU A 258 -20.80 -17.54 -14.86
CA GLU A 258 -21.93 -17.51 -13.92
C GLU A 258 -21.92 -16.28 -13.01
N ASP A 259 -20.71 -15.80 -12.68
CA ASP A 259 -20.45 -14.71 -11.74
C ASP A 259 -20.35 -13.33 -12.43
N LEU A 260 -20.60 -13.27 -13.74
CA LEU A 260 -20.58 -12.05 -14.55
C LEU A 260 -21.92 -11.29 -14.56
N LYS A 261 -22.90 -11.72 -13.76
CA LYS A 261 -24.25 -11.13 -13.68
C LYS A 261 -24.32 -9.89 -12.81
#